data_AF-A0A1M5WYB2-F1
#
_entry.id   AF-A0A1M5WYB2-F1
#
_cell.length_a   1.000
_cell.length_b   1.000
_cell.length_c   1.000
_cell.angle_alpha   90.00
_cell.angle_beta   90.00
_cell.angle_gamma   90.00
#
_symmetry.space_group_name_H-M   'P 1'
#
loop_
_entity.id
_entity.type
_entity.pdbx_description
1 polymer ?
#
loop_
_entity_poly.entity_id
_entity_poly.type
_entity_poly.pdbx_seq_one_letter_code
_entity_poly.pdbx_strand_id
1 'polypeptide(L)'
;MIIETYTNLAEKANHFDTVNIDNKADLDNLIAKWTQKDNDKKMIFRGLTEAKYKLINSAQRFWNGEELDKLGRTYKDFIQTEIDKAKTFQNNLLIKFYDAFGHTAYDLSILSFLQHYKAPTPLLDFTYNFDSALFFGTDGLTHSPSTDIGNYFSIYAINTEEKDFTSFISHLDSSILQIDSILESNKEIEIDTTEILNKFEQLQYSHFHELTLFYLPGYIQGGTSFTIANKPNFKLVYNQHNLNIINQEGLFVFNSDPTHPLEDFFSGGSGTGFQSTFQLPKMKCWNIHKSLNEYVVRHLTENRPWPINKEFMYPQEEFIASSAFKQFKNFT
;
A
#
# COMPACT_ATOMS: atom_id res chain seq x y z
N MET A 1 10.02 2.16 21.68
CA MET A 1 10.10 1.36 20.45
C MET A 1 11.38 1.74 19.72
N ILE A 2 12.36 0.83 19.64
CA ILE A 2 13.58 1.07 18.84
C ILE A 2 13.31 0.47 17.47
N ILE A 3 13.06 1.33 16.49
CA ILE A 3 12.91 0.95 15.09
C ILE A 3 14.30 0.99 14.46
N GLU A 4 14.67 -0.06 13.75
CA GLU A 4 15.93 -0.08 13.02
C GLU A 4 15.91 0.97 11.90
N THR A 5 17.00 1.74 11.79
CA THR A 5 17.15 2.81 10.81
C THR A 5 18.53 2.76 10.19
N TYR A 6 18.65 3.21 8.95
CA TYR A 6 19.96 3.44 8.33
C TYR A 6 20.73 4.52 9.11
N THR A 7 22.02 4.29 9.30
CA THR A 7 22.91 5.23 9.99
C THR A 7 23.33 6.39 9.09
N ASN A 8 23.50 6.14 7.79
CA ASN A 8 23.95 7.12 6.80
C ASN A 8 23.44 6.78 5.38
N LEU A 9 23.60 7.71 4.43
CA LEU A 9 23.13 7.53 3.05
C LEU A 9 23.87 6.42 2.28
N ALA A 10 25.14 6.16 2.60
CA ALA A 10 25.92 5.11 1.92
C ALA A 10 25.44 3.70 2.31
N GLU A 11 25.09 3.50 3.58
CA GLU A 11 24.44 2.26 4.04
C GLU A 11 23.12 2.04 3.29
N LYS A 12 22.28 3.07 3.22
CA LYS A 12 21.00 3.02 2.49
C LYS A 12 21.19 2.70 1.00
N ALA A 13 22.21 3.26 0.35
CA ALA A 13 22.51 3.03 -1.07
C ALA A 13 22.82 1.55 -1.41
N ASN A 14 23.13 0.72 -0.41
CA ASN A 14 23.27 -0.72 -0.63
C ASN A 14 21.94 -1.41 -0.95
N HIS A 15 20.80 -0.83 -0.55
CA HIS A 15 19.47 -1.40 -0.72
C HIS A 15 18.67 -0.78 -1.88
N PHE A 16 19.00 0.44 -2.30
CA PHE A 16 18.23 1.20 -3.29
C PHE A 16 19.10 1.73 -4.43
N ASP A 17 18.48 2.00 -5.58
CA ASP A 17 19.05 2.85 -6.63
C ASP A 17 18.83 4.31 -6.23
N THR A 18 19.81 4.87 -5.50
CA THR A 18 19.67 6.17 -4.83
C THR A 18 20.18 7.35 -5.66
N VAL A 19 19.43 8.46 -5.62
CA VAL A 19 19.87 9.78 -6.10
C VAL A 19 19.60 10.82 -5.03
N ASN A 20 20.56 11.71 -4.77
CA ASN A 20 20.38 12.83 -3.85
C ASN A 20 19.98 14.09 -4.63
N ILE A 21 19.00 14.83 -4.10
CA ILE A 21 18.42 16.03 -4.72
C ILE A 21 18.60 17.19 -3.76
N ASP A 22 19.60 18.03 -4.05
CA ASP A 22 20.06 19.11 -3.15
C ASP A 22 19.67 20.52 -3.62
N ASN A 23 19.17 20.65 -4.85
CA ASN A 23 18.83 21.92 -5.45
C ASN A 23 17.49 21.89 -6.18
N LYS A 24 16.94 23.08 -6.43
CA LYS A 24 15.64 23.27 -7.07
C LYS A 24 15.59 22.72 -8.50
N ALA A 25 16.67 22.88 -9.28
CA ALA A 25 16.67 22.48 -10.67
C ALA A 25 16.55 20.96 -10.82
N ASP A 26 17.25 20.19 -9.99
CA ASP A 26 17.14 18.73 -9.97
C ASP A 26 15.77 18.26 -9.49
N LEU A 27 15.18 18.96 -8.51
CA LEU A 27 13.83 18.69 -8.05
C LEU A 27 12.77 18.99 -9.12
N ASP A 28 12.90 20.10 -9.85
CA ASP A 28 12.01 20.44 -10.97
C ASP A 28 12.07 19.40 -12.07
N ASN A 29 13.27 18.94 -12.43
CA ASN A 29 13.46 17.87 -13.40
C ASN A 29 12.81 16.57 -12.94
N LEU A 30 12.92 16.24 -11.66
CA LEU A 30 12.31 15.04 -11.08
C LEU A 30 10.77 15.11 -11.12
N ILE A 31 10.21 16.24 -10.69
CA ILE A 31 8.76 16.51 -10.73
C ILE A 31 8.25 16.43 -12.16
N ALA A 32 8.85 17.19 -13.08
CA ALA A 32 8.43 17.22 -14.48
C ALA A 32 8.45 15.82 -15.12
N LYS A 33 9.48 15.02 -14.81
CA LYS A 33 9.61 13.66 -15.29
C LYS A 33 8.47 12.76 -14.83
N TRP A 34 8.13 12.76 -13.54
CA TRP A 34 7.20 11.79 -12.98
C TRP A 34 5.74 12.23 -13.02
N THR A 35 5.46 13.53 -13.00
CA THR A 35 4.10 14.03 -13.22
C THR A 35 3.63 13.85 -14.67
N GLN A 36 4.55 13.87 -15.66
CA GLN A 36 4.18 13.67 -17.08
C GLN A 36 4.18 12.20 -17.52
N LYS A 37 5.12 11.40 -17.03
CA LYS A 37 5.41 10.06 -17.56
C LYS A 37 4.51 8.96 -17.00
N ASP A 38 3.96 9.12 -15.80
CA ASP A 38 3.25 8.04 -15.08
C ASP A 38 1.72 8.07 -15.27
N ASN A 39 1.24 8.67 -16.36
CA ASN A 39 -0.19 8.59 -16.71
C ASN A 39 -0.65 7.14 -16.99
N ASP A 40 0.27 6.20 -17.18
CA ASP A 40 -0.01 4.78 -17.39
C ASP A 40 -0.04 3.94 -16.09
N LYS A 41 0.18 4.56 -14.92
CA LYS A 41 0.09 3.92 -13.60
C LYS A 41 0.99 2.68 -13.46
N LYS A 42 2.14 2.71 -14.12
CA LYS A 42 3.14 1.63 -14.07
C LYS A 42 4.13 1.81 -12.94
N MET A 43 4.30 3.02 -12.44
CA MET A 43 5.10 3.29 -11.27
C MET A 43 4.20 3.50 -10.06
N ILE A 44 4.69 3.08 -8.91
CA ILE A 44 4.08 3.39 -7.62
C ILE A 44 5.12 4.06 -6.74
N PHE A 45 4.70 5.05 -5.98
CA PHE A 45 5.55 5.89 -5.17
C PHE A 45 5.18 5.84 -3.69
N ARG A 46 6.17 6.05 -2.83
CA ARG A 46 5.97 6.23 -1.39
C ARG A 46 6.85 7.36 -0.89
N GLY A 47 6.27 8.32 -0.18
CA GLY A 47 7.02 9.36 0.52
C GLY A 47 7.22 9.02 1.99
N LEU A 48 8.42 9.27 2.51
CA LEU A 48 8.75 9.22 3.93
C LEU A 48 9.48 10.49 4.35
N THR A 49 9.13 11.03 5.52
CA THR A 49 9.64 12.31 6.04
C THR A 49 11.11 12.28 6.46
N GLU A 50 11.69 11.09 6.65
CA GLU A 50 13.08 10.90 7.06
C GLU A 50 13.73 9.82 6.20
N ALA A 51 14.86 10.15 5.59
CA ALA A 51 15.59 9.23 4.73
C ALA A 51 16.17 8.02 5.47
N LYS A 52 16.36 8.11 6.80
CA LYS A 52 16.90 7.02 7.63
C LYS A 52 15.92 5.86 7.84
N TYR A 53 14.63 6.06 7.60
CA TYR A 53 13.63 5.04 7.84
C TYR A 53 13.69 3.92 6.78
N LYS A 54 13.64 2.68 7.27
CA LYS A 54 13.42 1.47 6.45
C LYS A 54 11.94 1.35 6.05
N LEU A 55 11.61 0.63 4.98
CA LEU A 55 10.22 0.43 4.55
C LEU A 55 9.57 -0.74 5.31
N ILE A 56 9.40 -0.56 6.61
CA ILE A 56 8.69 -1.48 7.50
C ILE A 56 7.22 -1.07 7.67
N ASN A 57 6.32 -2.05 7.63
CA ASN A 57 4.89 -1.82 7.85
C ASN A 57 4.57 -1.62 9.35
N SER A 58 3.34 -1.20 9.67
CA SER A 58 2.95 -0.93 11.05
C SER A 58 2.95 -2.21 11.89
N ALA A 59 2.48 -3.34 11.36
CA ALA A 59 2.50 -4.60 12.09
C ALA A 59 3.91 -5.06 12.47
N GLN A 60 4.90 -4.97 11.58
CA GLN A 60 6.31 -5.28 11.88
C GLN A 60 6.86 -4.38 13.01
N ARG A 61 6.51 -3.09 13.02
CA ARG A 61 6.94 -2.17 14.08
C ARG A 61 6.41 -2.56 15.45
N PHE A 62 5.14 -2.92 15.54
CA PHE A 62 4.55 -3.38 16.80
C PHE A 62 5.10 -4.76 17.19
N TRP A 63 5.15 -5.68 16.23
CA TRP A 63 5.65 -7.04 16.45
C TRP A 63 7.06 -7.06 17.05
N ASN A 64 8.01 -6.39 16.39
CA ASN A 64 9.40 -6.35 16.84
C ASN A 64 9.59 -5.37 18.01
N GLY A 65 8.88 -4.25 17.96
CA GLY A 65 9.06 -3.15 18.91
C GLY A 65 8.47 -3.38 20.29
N GLU A 66 7.44 -4.22 20.38
CA GLU A 66 6.82 -4.67 21.64
C GLU A 66 7.20 -6.12 21.98
N GLU A 67 8.10 -6.73 21.20
CA GLU A 67 8.59 -8.11 21.41
C GLU A 67 7.42 -9.12 21.50
N LEU A 68 6.44 -8.98 20.61
CA LEU A 68 5.22 -9.79 20.62
C LEU A 68 5.48 -11.27 20.35
N ASP A 69 6.62 -11.60 19.74
CA ASP A 69 7.14 -12.96 19.59
C ASP A 69 7.32 -13.66 20.95
N LYS A 70 7.63 -12.92 22.02
CA LYS A 70 7.79 -13.45 23.38
C LYS A 70 6.48 -13.92 24.01
N LEU A 71 5.33 -13.60 23.41
CA LEU A 71 4.02 -14.10 23.86
C LEU A 71 3.77 -15.56 23.44
N GLY A 72 4.71 -16.20 22.71
CA GLY A 72 4.56 -17.57 22.25
C GLY A 72 3.52 -17.75 21.14
N ARG A 73 3.20 -16.66 20.43
CA ARG A 73 2.30 -16.63 19.27
C ARG A 73 3.09 -16.35 18.00
N THR A 74 2.51 -16.63 16.84
CA THR A 74 3.12 -16.29 15.55
C THR A 74 2.66 -14.92 15.04
N TYR A 75 3.43 -14.32 14.13
CA TYR A 75 3.01 -13.09 13.43
C TYR A 75 1.70 -13.28 12.67
N LYS A 76 1.49 -14.48 12.09
CA LYS A 76 0.22 -14.85 11.45
C LYS A 76 -0.94 -14.78 12.45
N ASP A 77 -0.77 -15.32 13.65
CA ASP A 77 -1.81 -15.30 14.69
C ASP A 77 -2.14 -13.88 15.13
N PHE A 78 -1.13 -13.01 15.21
CA PHE A 78 -1.32 -11.59 15.52
C PHE A 78 -2.23 -10.92 14.50
N ILE A 79 -1.91 -11.00 13.21
CA ILE A 79 -2.72 -10.37 12.16
C ILE A 79 -4.11 -10.98 12.06
N GLN A 80 -4.23 -12.31 12.14
CA GLN A 80 -5.54 -12.98 12.12
C GLN A 80 -6.40 -12.54 13.32
N THR A 81 -5.81 -12.40 14.50
CA THR A 81 -6.53 -11.94 15.69
C THR A 81 -7.06 -10.52 15.50
N GLU A 82 -6.27 -9.60 14.95
CA GLU A 82 -6.71 -8.23 14.65
C GLU A 82 -7.90 -8.22 13.68
N ILE A 83 -7.84 -9.01 12.60
CA ILE A 83 -8.92 -9.16 11.62
C ILE A 83 -10.20 -9.70 12.30
N ASP A 84 -10.08 -10.78 13.06
CA ASP A 84 -11.22 -11.45 13.70
C ASP A 84 -11.89 -10.52 14.74
N LYS A 85 -11.08 -9.75 15.49
CA LYS A 85 -11.59 -8.76 16.44
C LYS A 85 -12.29 -7.60 15.74
N ALA A 86 -11.76 -7.11 14.62
CA ALA A 86 -12.42 -6.08 13.82
C ALA A 86 -13.76 -6.59 13.24
N LYS A 87 -13.79 -7.82 12.73
CA LYS A 87 -15.00 -8.46 12.18
C LYS A 87 -16.09 -8.67 13.22
N THR A 88 -15.72 -9.01 14.46
CA THR A 88 -16.67 -9.29 15.55
C THR A 88 -17.03 -8.08 16.40
N PHE A 89 -16.42 -6.93 16.14
CA PHE A 89 -16.66 -5.70 16.89
C PHE A 89 -18.14 -5.28 16.88
N GLN A 90 -18.67 -4.96 18.06
CA GLN A 90 -20.05 -4.51 18.29
C GLN A 90 -21.11 -5.26 17.46
N ASN A 91 -21.25 -6.57 17.71
CA ASN A 91 -22.21 -7.42 17.01
C ASN A 91 -22.03 -7.36 15.49
N ASN A 92 -20.80 -7.59 15.04
CA ASN A 92 -20.40 -7.68 13.63
C ASN A 92 -20.72 -6.41 12.82
N LEU A 93 -20.55 -5.23 13.42
CA LEU A 93 -20.89 -3.95 12.80
C LEU A 93 -20.20 -3.77 11.45
N LEU A 94 -18.90 -4.06 11.38
CA LEU A 94 -18.13 -3.86 10.16
C LEU A 94 -18.56 -4.82 9.05
N ILE A 95 -18.91 -6.08 9.39
CA ILE A 95 -19.47 -7.03 8.41
C ILE A 95 -20.78 -6.48 7.84
N LYS A 96 -21.70 -6.05 8.71
CA LYS A 96 -22.99 -5.46 8.30
C LYS A 96 -22.80 -4.21 7.43
N PHE A 97 -21.78 -3.42 7.71
CA PHE A 97 -21.44 -2.24 6.91
C PHE A 97 -21.04 -2.64 5.49
N TYR A 98 -20.12 -3.59 5.32
CA TYR A 98 -19.73 -4.09 4.00
C TYR A 98 -20.91 -4.74 3.25
N ASP A 99 -21.70 -5.57 3.94
CA ASP A 99 -22.88 -6.23 3.38
C ASP A 99 -23.91 -5.21 2.85
N ALA A 100 -24.09 -4.08 3.54
CA ALA A 100 -25.02 -3.03 3.13
C ALA A 100 -24.63 -2.36 1.79
N PHE A 101 -23.36 -2.41 1.41
CA PHE A 101 -22.87 -1.95 0.10
C PHE A 101 -22.75 -3.08 -0.93
N GLY A 102 -23.21 -4.29 -0.60
CA GLY A 102 -23.13 -5.46 -1.50
C GLY A 102 -21.71 -6.02 -1.64
N HIS A 103 -20.86 -5.80 -0.64
CA HIS A 103 -19.48 -6.30 -0.62
C HIS A 103 -19.30 -7.28 0.52
N THR A 104 -18.57 -8.37 0.28
CA THR A 104 -18.10 -9.23 1.36
C THR A 104 -17.00 -8.52 2.14
N ALA A 105 -17.05 -8.64 3.47
CA ALA A 105 -15.99 -8.19 4.36
C ALA A 105 -14.76 -9.13 4.28
N TYR A 106 -14.08 -9.16 3.14
CA TYR A 106 -12.84 -9.91 2.93
C TYR A 106 -11.78 -9.49 3.94
N ASP A 107 -10.91 -10.41 4.38
CA ASP A 107 -9.84 -10.10 5.34
C ASP A 107 -8.95 -8.96 4.82
N LEU A 108 -8.70 -8.92 3.52
CA LEU A 108 -7.94 -7.84 2.89
C LEU A 108 -8.65 -6.48 2.95
N SER A 109 -9.98 -6.45 2.84
CA SER A 109 -10.79 -5.23 3.03
C SER A 109 -10.77 -4.78 4.49
N ILE A 110 -10.78 -5.72 5.43
CA ILE A 110 -10.63 -5.44 6.86
C ILE A 110 -9.24 -4.87 7.16
N LEU A 111 -8.17 -5.43 6.59
CA LEU A 111 -6.83 -4.87 6.74
C LEU A 111 -6.72 -3.44 6.17
N SER A 112 -7.33 -3.17 5.02
CA SER A 112 -7.39 -1.82 4.45
C SER A 112 -8.11 -0.84 5.41
N PHE A 113 -9.23 -1.25 5.99
CA PHE A 113 -9.95 -0.47 6.99
C PHE A 113 -9.07 -0.19 8.22
N LEU A 114 -8.43 -1.23 8.76
CA LEU A 114 -7.52 -1.12 9.91
C LEU A 114 -6.35 -0.17 9.63
N GLN A 115 -5.75 -0.27 8.44
CA GLN A 115 -4.64 0.59 8.00
C GLN A 115 -5.07 2.07 7.96
N HIS A 116 -6.25 2.37 7.43
CA HIS A 116 -6.79 3.73 7.40
C HIS A 116 -6.91 4.35 8.80
N TYR A 117 -7.34 3.55 9.78
CA TYR A 117 -7.46 3.96 11.18
C TYR A 117 -6.17 3.72 12.00
N LYS A 118 -5.03 3.52 11.33
CA LYS A 118 -3.68 3.42 11.91
C LYS A 118 -3.46 2.21 12.82
N ALA A 119 -4.30 1.18 12.73
CA ALA A 119 -4.03 -0.08 13.39
C ALA A 119 -2.82 -0.80 12.75
N PRO A 120 -2.15 -1.72 13.47
CA PRO A 120 -1.02 -2.45 12.91
C PRO A 120 -1.47 -3.40 11.79
N THR A 121 -0.93 -3.23 10.59
CA THR A 121 -1.23 -4.09 9.44
C THR A 121 0.05 -4.42 8.65
N PRO A 122 0.05 -5.51 7.86
CA PRO A 122 1.14 -5.85 6.95
C PRO A 122 1.16 -4.98 5.67
N LEU A 123 0.41 -3.88 5.63
CA LEU A 123 0.27 -3.01 4.45
C LEU A 123 1.19 -1.79 4.54
N LEU A 124 1.74 -1.39 3.40
CA LEU A 124 2.45 -0.13 3.19
C LEU A 124 1.69 0.71 2.18
N ASP A 125 1.39 1.96 2.52
CA ASP A 125 0.74 2.91 1.63
C ASP A 125 1.68 3.33 0.49
N PHE A 126 1.22 3.18 -0.75
CA PHE A 126 1.85 3.69 -1.95
C PHE A 126 0.82 4.50 -2.75
N THR A 127 1.26 5.20 -3.77
CA THR A 127 0.40 6.02 -4.65
C THR A 127 0.89 5.94 -6.09
N TYR A 128 -0.03 5.97 -7.05
CA TYR A 128 0.29 6.17 -8.47
C TYR A 128 0.65 7.63 -8.79
N ASN A 129 0.45 8.56 -7.85
CA ASN A 129 0.61 9.99 -8.06
C ASN A 129 1.88 10.50 -7.36
N PHE A 130 2.83 11.00 -8.16
CA PHE A 130 4.10 11.51 -7.63
C PHE A 130 3.93 12.71 -6.68
N ASP A 131 2.96 13.60 -6.93
CA ASP A 131 2.68 14.73 -6.06
C ASP A 131 2.12 14.28 -4.70
N SER A 132 1.28 13.24 -4.68
CA SER A 132 0.83 12.60 -3.43
C SER A 132 2.01 12.03 -2.64
N ALA A 133 3.00 11.43 -3.30
CA ALA A 133 4.20 10.94 -2.63
C ALA A 133 5.05 12.09 -2.06
N LEU A 134 5.21 13.19 -2.80
CA LEU A 134 5.85 14.41 -2.29
C LEU A 134 5.13 14.99 -1.07
N PHE A 135 3.80 14.99 -1.08
CA PHE A 135 3.02 15.38 0.08
C PHE A 135 3.36 14.51 1.29
N PHE A 136 3.36 13.18 1.17
CA PHE A 136 3.72 12.30 2.29
C PHE A 136 5.17 12.42 2.73
N GLY A 137 6.08 12.77 1.82
CA GLY A 137 7.47 13.07 2.14
C GLY A 137 7.64 14.37 2.95
N THR A 138 6.66 15.27 2.90
CA THR A 138 6.73 16.61 3.53
C THR A 138 5.73 16.81 4.67
N ASP A 139 4.68 16.00 4.76
CA ASP A 139 3.69 16.14 5.82
C ASP A 139 4.26 15.79 7.19
N GLY A 140 4.21 16.75 8.12
CA GLY A 140 4.79 16.60 9.45
C GLY A 140 6.32 16.58 9.46
N LEU A 141 6.96 16.96 8.36
CA LEU A 141 8.41 17.08 8.27
C LEU A 141 8.91 18.11 9.29
N THR A 142 9.82 17.67 10.15
CA THR A 142 10.54 18.53 11.08
C THR A 142 11.99 18.65 10.62
N HIS A 143 12.55 19.85 10.72
CA HIS A 143 13.94 20.09 10.38
C HIS A 143 14.72 20.38 11.66
N SER A 144 15.51 19.39 12.09
CA SER A 144 16.60 19.60 13.03
C SER A 144 17.90 19.47 12.23
N PRO A 145 18.74 20.51 12.18
CA PRO A 145 20.00 20.46 11.45
C PRO A 145 20.82 19.24 11.87
N SER A 146 21.09 18.35 10.93
CA SER A 146 21.98 17.21 11.06
C SER A 146 23.15 17.41 10.09
N THR A 147 24.19 16.58 10.16
CA THR A 147 25.30 16.60 9.18
C THR A 147 25.20 15.49 8.15
N ASP A 148 24.16 14.65 8.19
CA ASP A 148 24.07 13.40 7.42
C ASP A 148 22.62 13.14 6.94
N ILE A 149 22.23 11.86 6.82
CA ILE A 149 20.93 11.35 6.38
C ILE A 149 19.70 12.04 7.00
N GLY A 150 19.82 12.62 8.20
CA GLY A 150 18.74 13.37 8.86
C GLY A 150 18.34 14.67 8.14
N ASN A 151 19.14 15.15 7.19
CA ASN A 151 18.82 16.31 6.36
C ASN A 151 17.94 15.99 5.16
N TYR A 152 17.55 14.74 4.98
CA TYR A 152 16.80 14.29 3.80
C TYR A 152 15.48 13.65 4.19
N PHE A 153 14.48 13.86 3.36
CA PHE A 153 13.31 12.99 3.26
C PHE A 153 13.44 12.15 1.99
N SER A 154 12.60 11.13 1.79
CA SER A 154 12.76 10.21 0.66
C SER A 154 11.47 9.92 -0.07
N ILE A 155 11.57 9.85 -1.40
CA ILE A 155 10.55 9.28 -2.27
C ILE A 155 11.09 7.99 -2.88
N TYR A 156 10.37 6.90 -2.71
CA TYR A 156 10.68 5.59 -3.26
C TYR A 156 9.81 5.31 -4.48
N ALA A 157 10.31 4.54 -5.44
CA ALA A 157 9.52 4.08 -6.58
C ALA A 157 9.76 2.61 -6.93
N ILE A 158 8.66 1.93 -7.24
CA ILE A 158 8.63 0.55 -7.74
C ILE A 158 7.95 0.55 -9.11
N ASN A 159 8.49 -0.22 -10.05
CA ASN A 159 7.83 -0.53 -11.31
C ASN A 159 6.89 -1.73 -11.08
N THR A 160 5.60 -1.59 -11.35
CA THR A 160 4.61 -2.66 -11.17
C THR A 160 4.58 -3.68 -12.28
N GLU A 161 5.34 -3.47 -13.36
CA GLU A 161 5.51 -4.44 -14.46
C GLU A 161 6.69 -5.40 -14.24
N GLU A 162 7.39 -5.31 -13.10
CA GLU A 162 8.42 -6.29 -12.75
C GLU A 162 7.82 -7.68 -12.59
N LYS A 163 8.42 -8.68 -13.24
CA LYS A 163 7.85 -10.01 -13.43
C LYS A 163 7.41 -10.70 -12.13
N ASP A 164 8.19 -10.55 -11.07
CA ASP A 164 7.95 -11.22 -9.78
C ASP A 164 7.12 -10.33 -8.81
N PHE A 165 6.70 -9.14 -9.24
CA PHE A 165 5.89 -8.22 -8.43
C PHE A 165 4.47 -8.14 -8.99
N THR A 166 3.66 -9.15 -8.64
CA THR A 166 2.30 -9.26 -9.16
C THR A 166 1.29 -8.48 -8.34
N SER A 167 0.22 -8.04 -9.00
CA SER A 167 -0.96 -7.52 -8.30
C SER A 167 -1.79 -8.68 -7.74
N PHE A 168 -2.43 -8.45 -6.60
CA PHE A 168 -3.37 -9.42 -6.03
C PHE A 168 -4.52 -9.74 -7.00
N ILE A 169 -4.93 -8.76 -7.81
CA ILE A 169 -5.97 -8.90 -8.83
C ILE A 169 -5.53 -9.85 -9.95
N SER A 170 -4.31 -9.67 -10.45
CA SER A 170 -3.73 -10.55 -11.48
C SER A 170 -3.50 -11.97 -10.96
N HIS A 171 -3.15 -12.10 -9.67
CA HIS A 171 -3.07 -13.40 -9.01
C HIS A 171 -4.44 -14.10 -8.99
N LEU A 172 -5.50 -13.41 -8.52
CA LEU A 172 -6.86 -13.96 -8.52
C LEU A 172 -7.34 -14.34 -9.93
N ASP A 173 -7.12 -13.48 -10.92
CA ASP A 173 -7.49 -13.73 -12.31
C ASP A 173 -6.80 -14.99 -12.86
N SER A 174 -5.48 -15.09 -12.65
CA SER A 174 -4.68 -16.24 -13.09
C SER A 174 -5.14 -17.53 -12.42
N SER A 175 -5.45 -17.50 -11.12
CA SER A 175 -5.95 -18.67 -10.41
C SER A 175 -7.34 -19.10 -10.87
N ILE A 176 -8.22 -18.14 -11.18
CA ILE A 176 -9.56 -18.41 -11.71
C ILE A 176 -9.48 -19.02 -13.12
N LEU A 177 -8.62 -18.49 -13.99
CA LEU A 177 -8.36 -19.06 -15.32
C LEU A 177 -7.81 -20.49 -15.24
N GLN A 178 -6.98 -20.80 -14.24
CA GLN A 178 -6.50 -22.16 -14.01
C GLN A 178 -7.65 -23.09 -13.60
N ILE A 179 -8.55 -22.65 -12.73
CA ILE A 179 -9.74 -23.43 -12.35
C ILE A 179 -10.61 -23.70 -13.58
N ASP A 180 -10.89 -22.68 -14.40
CA ASP A 180 -11.68 -22.85 -15.62
C ASP A 180 -11.03 -23.84 -16.60
N SER A 181 -9.70 -23.75 -16.78
CA SER A 181 -8.94 -24.67 -17.64
C SER A 181 -9.00 -26.12 -17.15
N ILE A 182 -8.90 -26.34 -15.83
CA ILE A 182 -9.04 -27.67 -15.22
C ILE A 182 -10.45 -28.21 -15.42
N LEU A 183 -11.48 -27.39 -15.19
CA LEU A 183 -12.87 -27.79 -15.37
C LEU A 183 -13.18 -28.14 -16.83
N GLU A 184 -12.72 -27.34 -17.78
CA GLU A 184 -12.92 -27.61 -19.22
C GLU A 184 -12.21 -28.89 -19.66
N SER A 185 -10.97 -29.10 -19.19
CA SER A 185 -10.18 -30.30 -19.52
C SER A 185 -10.79 -31.59 -18.95
N ASN A 186 -11.66 -31.48 -17.95
CA ASN A 186 -12.28 -32.61 -17.26
C ASN A 186 -13.82 -32.57 -17.32
N LYS A 187 -14.40 -31.93 -18.33
CA LYS A 187 -15.87 -31.74 -18.46
C LYS A 187 -16.73 -33.00 -18.43
N GLU A 188 -16.13 -34.16 -18.72
CA GLU A 188 -16.79 -35.47 -18.67
C GLU A 188 -16.94 -36.03 -17.25
N ILE A 189 -16.28 -35.41 -16.26
CA ILE A 189 -16.29 -35.83 -14.85
C ILE A 189 -16.79 -34.66 -14.00
N GLU A 190 -17.71 -34.93 -13.09
CA GLU A 190 -18.14 -33.94 -12.11
C GLU A 190 -17.02 -33.71 -11.08
N ILE A 191 -16.41 -32.52 -11.13
CA ILE A 191 -15.41 -32.09 -10.14
C ILE A 191 -16.12 -31.26 -9.06
N ASP A 192 -16.02 -31.73 -7.81
CA ASP A 192 -16.39 -30.93 -6.65
C ASP A 192 -15.38 -29.79 -6.47
N THR A 193 -15.91 -28.56 -6.51
CA THR A 193 -15.14 -27.31 -6.41
C THR A 193 -15.51 -26.54 -5.14
N THR A 194 -16.38 -27.08 -4.30
CA THR A 194 -16.98 -26.37 -3.17
C THR A 194 -15.93 -25.81 -2.22
N GLU A 195 -14.94 -26.61 -1.84
CA GLU A 195 -13.88 -26.17 -0.91
C GLU A 195 -13.05 -25.03 -1.49
N ILE A 196 -12.59 -25.15 -2.74
CA ILE A 196 -11.72 -24.13 -3.35
C ILE A 196 -12.48 -22.83 -3.60
N LEU A 197 -13.73 -22.91 -4.07
CA LEU A 197 -14.56 -21.72 -4.30
C LEU A 197 -14.87 -21.00 -2.98
N ASN A 198 -15.18 -21.73 -1.92
CA ASN A 198 -15.36 -21.14 -0.58
C ASN A 198 -14.09 -20.41 -0.10
N LYS A 199 -12.90 -20.91 -0.40
CA LYS A 199 -11.64 -20.24 -0.07
C LYS A 199 -11.49 -18.92 -0.84
N PHE A 200 -11.84 -18.89 -2.12
CA PHE A 200 -11.85 -17.66 -2.92
C PHE A 200 -12.91 -16.66 -2.44
N GLU A 201 -14.14 -17.11 -2.15
CA GLU A 201 -15.24 -16.24 -1.70
C GLU A 201 -15.00 -15.62 -0.33
N GLN A 202 -14.08 -16.14 0.46
CA GLN A 202 -13.75 -15.58 1.78
C GLN A 202 -12.47 -14.74 1.77
N LEU A 203 -11.58 -14.94 0.80
CA LEU A 203 -10.25 -14.31 0.71
C LEU A 203 -9.58 -14.19 2.09
N GLN A 204 -9.52 -15.32 2.82
CA GLN A 204 -8.99 -15.32 4.18
C GLN A 204 -7.48 -15.04 4.21
N TYR A 205 -7.03 -14.34 5.24
CA TYR A 205 -5.62 -14.01 5.47
C TYR A 205 -4.75 -15.26 5.52
N SER A 206 -5.26 -16.34 6.10
CA SER A 206 -4.64 -17.67 6.14
C SER A 206 -4.24 -18.23 4.76
N HIS A 207 -4.82 -17.76 3.66
CA HIS A 207 -4.49 -18.20 2.30
C HIS A 207 -3.51 -17.26 1.59
N PHE A 208 -3.70 -15.94 1.71
CA PHE A 208 -2.85 -15.01 0.96
C PHE A 208 -1.58 -14.58 1.71
N HIS A 209 -1.46 -14.83 3.02
CA HIS A 209 -0.25 -14.48 3.75
C HIS A 209 1.00 -15.24 3.23
N GLU A 210 0.80 -16.41 2.62
CA GLU A 210 1.87 -17.24 2.06
C GLU A 210 2.48 -16.62 0.78
N LEU A 211 1.72 -15.75 0.09
CA LEU A 211 2.23 -15.02 -1.08
C LEU A 211 3.40 -14.10 -0.72
N THR A 212 3.54 -13.73 0.56
CA THR A 212 4.61 -12.92 1.14
C THR A 212 4.63 -11.46 0.68
N LEU A 213 4.67 -11.24 -0.64
CA LEU A 213 4.75 -9.94 -1.27
C LEU A 213 3.81 -9.85 -2.48
N PHE A 214 2.98 -8.81 -2.50
CA PHE A 214 2.20 -8.40 -3.67
C PHE A 214 1.78 -6.94 -3.49
N TYR A 215 1.26 -6.32 -4.54
CA TYR A 215 0.54 -5.06 -4.39
C TYR A 215 -0.95 -5.21 -4.63
N LEU A 216 -1.71 -4.34 -3.99
CA LEU A 216 -3.14 -4.28 -4.06
C LEU A 216 -3.54 -2.97 -4.74
N PRO A 217 -4.02 -3.01 -5.99
CA PRO A 217 -4.47 -1.83 -6.70
C PRO A 217 -5.47 -1.02 -5.86
N GLY A 218 -5.44 0.30 -6.07
CA GLY A 218 -6.36 1.23 -5.44
C GLY A 218 -7.79 1.12 -5.96
N TYR A 219 -8.50 2.24 -5.89
CA TYR A 219 -9.86 2.34 -6.42
C TYR A 219 -9.89 2.09 -7.93
N ILE A 220 -10.76 1.17 -8.36
CA ILE A 220 -11.09 0.91 -9.76
C ILE A 220 -12.56 1.26 -9.96
N GLN A 221 -12.87 2.09 -10.97
CA GLN A 221 -14.25 2.44 -11.27
C GLN A 221 -15.06 1.19 -11.63
N GLY A 222 -16.15 0.94 -10.91
CA GLY A 222 -16.97 -0.27 -11.07
C GLY A 222 -16.42 -1.53 -10.39
N GLY A 223 -15.20 -1.48 -9.85
CA GLY A 223 -14.51 -2.61 -9.24
C GLY A 223 -14.07 -3.68 -10.25
N THR A 224 -13.43 -4.73 -9.74
CA THR A 224 -13.08 -5.91 -10.52
C THR A 224 -14.01 -7.06 -10.15
N SER A 225 -14.70 -7.60 -11.14
CA SER A 225 -15.55 -8.78 -10.98
C SER A 225 -14.85 -9.99 -11.58
N PHE A 226 -14.86 -11.09 -10.85
CA PHE A 226 -14.35 -12.37 -11.31
C PHE A 226 -15.48 -13.40 -11.33
N THR A 227 -15.48 -14.21 -12.38
CA THR A 227 -16.48 -15.25 -12.65
C THR A 227 -15.76 -16.48 -13.19
N ILE A 228 -16.31 -17.66 -12.93
CA ILE A 228 -15.82 -18.92 -13.47
C ILE A 228 -16.85 -19.39 -14.50
N ALA A 229 -16.44 -19.59 -15.75
CA ALA A 229 -17.35 -19.88 -16.86
C ALA A 229 -18.21 -21.12 -16.58
N ASN A 230 -17.60 -22.15 -16.00
CA ASN A 230 -18.27 -23.41 -15.65
C ASN A 230 -19.01 -23.38 -14.29
N LYS A 231 -19.01 -22.25 -13.57
CA LYS A 231 -19.67 -22.06 -12.27
C LYS A 231 -20.40 -20.71 -12.24
N PRO A 232 -21.55 -20.57 -12.90
CA PRO A 232 -22.23 -19.27 -13.09
C PRO A 232 -22.71 -18.61 -11.78
N ASN A 233 -22.82 -19.38 -10.69
CA ASN A 233 -23.18 -18.85 -9.38
C ASN A 233 -21.99 -18.24 -8.62
N PHE A 234 -20.75 -18.55 -9.03
CA PHE A 234 -19.56 -17.98 -8.42
C PHE A 234 -19.35 -16.56 -8.94
N LYS A 235 -19.33 -15.59 -8.02
CA LYS A 235 -19.03 -14.20 -8.32
C LYS A 235 -18.24 -13.58 -7.19
N LEU A 236 -17.04 -13.12 -7.49
CA LEU A 236 -16.21 -12.35 -6.57
C LEU A 236 -16.12 -10.91 -7.08
N VAL A 237 -16.42 -9.93 -6.23
CA VAL A 237 -16.29 -8.52 -6.59
C VAL A 237 -15.36 -7.85 -5.60
N TYR A 238 -14.27 -7.30 -6.10
CA TYR A 238 -13.25 -6.65 -5.30
C TYR A 238 -13.06 -5.20 -5.70
N ASN A 239 -12.97 -4.32 -4.70
CA ASN A 239 -12.55 -2.93 -4.90
C ASN A 239 -12.11 -2.30 -3.56
N GLN A 240 -11.29 -1.26 -3.64
CA GLN A 240 -10.90 -0.44 -2.50
C GLN A 240 -11.80 0.79 -2.41
N HIS A 241 -12.55 0.91 -1.31
CA HIS A 241 -13.61 1.91 -1.14
C HIS A 241 -13.33 2.92 -0.03
N ASN A 242 -12.11 3.47 0.01
CA ASN A 242 -11.72 4.46 1.00
C ASN A 242 -11.51 5.84 0.34
N LEU A 243 -12.05 6.90 0.94
CA LEU A 243 -11.92 8.26 0.43
C LEU A 243 -10.45 8.72 0.31
N ASN A 244 -9.61 8.31 1.26
CA ASN A 244 -8.17 8.59 1.20
C ASN A 244 -7.54 7.90 -0.01
N ILE A 245 -7.81 6.61 -0.22
CA ILE A 245 -7.28 5.84 -1.36
C ILE A 245 -7.66 6.52 -2.69
N ILE A 246 -8.89 7.03 -2.80
CA ILE A 246 -9.36 7.70 -4.02
C ILE A 246 -8.58 9.00 -4.25
N ASN A 247 -8.55 9.93 -3.28
CA ASN A 247 -7.90 11.23 -3.46
C ASN A 247 -6.38 11.12 -3.61
N GLN A 248 -5.77 10.17 -2.91
CA GLN A 248 -4.33 9.96 -2.94
C GLN A 248 -3.88 9.22 -4.20
N GLU A 249 -4.81 8.70 -5.02
CA GLU A 249 -4.53 7.63 -5.99
C GLU A 249 -3.72 6.49 -5.35
N GLY A 250 -4.13 6.16 -4.12
CA GLY A 250 -3.44 5.27 -3.23
C GLY A 250 -3.58 3.81 -3.64
N LEU A 251 -2.67 3.00 -3.16
CA LEU A 251 -2.68 1.55 -3.24
C LEU A 251 -1.89 0.99 -2.05
N PHE A 252 -1.89 -0.32 -1.87
CA PHE A 252 -1.08 -0.94 -0.83
C PHE A 252 -0.03 -1.89 -1.41
N VAL A 253 1.13 -1.93 -0.78
CA VAL A 253 2.09 -3.03 -0.93
C VAL A 253 2.01 -3.89 0.33
N PHE A 254 1.73 -5.17 0.16
CA PHE A 254 1.61 -6.14 1.23
C PHE A 254 2.96 -6.81 1.48
N ASN A 255 3.39 -6.87 2.74
CA ASN A 255 4.55 -7.64 3.19
C ASN A 255 4.19 -8.40 4.48
N SER A 256 4.06 -9.71 4.40
CA SER A 256 3.74 -10.56 5.57
C SER A 256 4.96 -11.04 6.35
N ASP A 257 6.18 -10.73 5.93
CA ASP A 257 7.38 -11.14 6.67
C ASP A 257 7.47 -10.34 7.99
N PRO A 258 7.68 -10.99 9.14
CA PRO A 258 7.72 -10.30 10.44
C PRO A 258 8.98 -9.46 10.65
N THR A 259 10.06 -9.75 9.91
CA THR A 259 11.42 -9.32 10.22
C THR A 259 12.09 -8.51 9.12
N HIS A 260 11.77 -8.80 7.84
CA HIS A 260 12.44 -8.20 6.71
C HIS A 260 11.66 -6.99 6.17
N PRO A 261 12.28 -5.79 6.09
CA PRO A 261 11.67 -4.63 5.46
C PRO A 261 11.41 -4.89 3.97
N LEU A 262 10.54 -4.07 3.35
CA LEU A 262 10.15 -4.25 1.96
C LEU A 262 11.35 -4.25 1.01
N GLU A 263 12.36 -3.42 1.25
CA GLU A 263 13.55 -3.33 0.40
C GLU A 263 14.39 -4.59 0.29
N ASP A 264 14.32 -5.51 1.25
CA ASP A 264 15.08 -6.76 1.18
C ASP A 264 14.57 -7.68 0.05
N PHE A 265 13.29 -7.55 -0.32
CA PHE A 265 12.69 -8.25 -1.45
C PHE A 265 13.10 -7.67 -2.81
N PHE A 266 13.61 -6.42 -2.83
CA PHE A 266 14.02 -5.68 -4.03
C PHE A 266 15.55 -5.58 -4.11
N SER A 267 16.29 -6.65 -3.79
CA SER A 267 17.75 -6.60 -3.68
C SER A 267 18.50 -6.85 -5.01
N GLY A 268 17.81 -7.15 -6.11
CA GLY A 268 18.45 -7.45 -7.40
C GLY A 268 19.27 -8.75 -7.40
N GLY A 269 18.93 -9.70 -6.52
CA GLY A 269 19.55 -11.03 -6.46
C GLY A 269 20.94 -11.11 -5.81
N SER A 270 21.46 -10.02 -5.24
CA SER A 270 22.75 -10.05 -4.53
C SER A 270 22.84 -8.93 -3.49
N GLY A 271 23.08 -9.26 -2.21
CA GLY A 271 23.73 -8.31 -1.31
C GLY A 271 23.29 -8.18 0.15
N THR A 272 22.18 -8.77 0.61
CA THR A 272 21.70 -8.50 1.99
C THR A 272 21.72 -9.71 2.93
N GLY A 273 22.16 -10.89 2.48
CA GLY A 273 22.12 -12.12 3.27
C GLY A 273 20.73 -12.76 3.39
N PHE A 274 19.66 -12.01 3.10
CA PHE A 274 18.31 -12.52 2.90
C PHE A 274 18.17 -13.15 1.51
N GLN A 275 17.88 -14.45 1.46
CA GLN A 275 17.56 -15.15 0.20
C GLN A 275 16.07 -15.04 -0.09
N SER A 276 15.70 -13.94 -0.75
CA SER A 276 14.36 -13.76 -1.29
C SER A 276 14.10 -14.75 -2.44
N THR A 277 12.88 -15.29 -2.53
CA THR A 277 12.42 -16.04 -3.71
C THR A 277 12.11 -15.11 -4.90
N PHE A 278 12.06 -13.81 -4.66
CA PHE A 278 11.74 -12.77 -5.65
C PHE A 278 13.02 -12.25 -6.31
N GLN A 279 13.02 -12.16 -7.64
CA GLN A 279 14.11 -11.56 -8.42
C GLN A 279 13.75 -10.13 -8.83
N LEU A 280 13.53 -9.26 -7.85
CA LEU A 280 13.13 -7.88 -8.09
C LEU A 280 14.34 -6.94 -8.11
N PRO A 281 14.39 -5.98 -9.05
CA PRO A 281 15.46 -4.99 -9.08
C PRO A 281 15.37 -4.05 -7.88
N LYS A 282 16.46 -3.35 -7.58
CA LYS A 282 16.46 -2.29 -6.57
C LYS A 282 15.41 -1.23 -6.85
N MET A 283 14.66 -0.90 -5.81
CA MET A 283 13.77 0.25 -5.82
C MET A 283 14.56 1.53 -6.07
N LYS A 284 13.97 2.45 -6.83
CA LYS A 284 14.53 3.81 -6.96
C LYS A 284 14.24 4.58 -5.68
N CYS A 285 15.20 5.39 -5.24
CA CYS A 285 15.05 6.24 -4.07
C CYS A 285 15.64 7.62 -4.34
N TRP A 286 14.81 8.66 -4.28
CA TRP A 286 15.26 10.04 -4.29
C TRP A 286 15.32 10.56 -2.87
N ASN A 287 16.53 10.84 -2.38
CA ASN A 287 16.72 11.54 -1.11
C ASN A 287 16.69 13.04 -1.40
N ILE A 288 15.65 13.72 -0.95
CA ILE A 288 15.45 15.15 -1.22
C ILE A 288 15.83 15.93 0.02
N HIS A 289 16.72 16.91 -0.15
CA HIS A 289 17.20 17.71 0.97
C HIS A 289 16.05 18.55 1.56
N LYS A 290 15.92 18.53 2.89
CA LYS A 290 14.79 19.16 3.62
C LYS A 290 14.73 20.69 3.46
N SER A 291 15.83 21.33 3.04
CA SER A 291 15.80 22.76 2.65
C SER A 291 14.88 23.05 1.48
N LEU A 292 14.51 22.03 0.69
CA LEU A 292 13.58 22.15 -0.43
C LEU A 292 12.11 21.98 0.00
N ASN A 293 11.82 21.71 1.28
CA ASN A 293 10.47 21.46 1.78
C ASN A 293 9.47 22.57 1.42
N GLU A 294 9.82 23.83 1.71
CA GLU A 294 8.95 24.97 1.39
C GLU A 294 8.65 25.04 -0.12
N TYR A 295 9.66 24.75 -0.95
CA TYR A 295 9.49 24.74 -2.39
C TYR A 295 8.52 23.63 -2.85
N VAL A 296 8.63 22.43 -2.27
CA VAL A 296 7.70 21.33 -2.53
C VAL A 296 6.27 21.70 -2.10
N VAL A 297 6.09 22.24 -0.89
CA VAL A 297 4.77 22.64 -0.38
C VAL A 297 4.13 23.68 -1.30
N ARG A 298 4.90 24.66 -1.79
CA ARG A 298 4.41 25.65 -2.74
C ARG A 298 4.03 25.01 -4.08
N HIS A 299 4.83 24.11 -4.63
CA HIS A 299 4.49 23.34 -5.84
C HIS A 299 3.16 22.57 -5.68
N LEU A 300 2.90 22.02 -4.50
CA LEU A 300 1.70 21.23 -4.20
C LEU A 300 0.45 22.08 -3.93
N THR A 301 0.59 23.37 -3.62
CA THR A 301 -0.53 24.20 -3.12
C THR A 301 -0.79 25.48 -3.91
N GLU A 302 0.25 26.14 -4.42
CA GLU A 302 0.12 27.39 -5.16
C GLU A 302 -0.28 27.15 -6.62
N ASN A 303 -1.14 28.03 -7.17
CA ASN A 303 -1.54 28.03 -8.58
C ASN A 303 -2.22 26.74 -9.08
N ARG A 304 -2.76 25.91 -8.16
CA ARG A 304 -3.54 24.72 -8.50
C ARG A 304 -5.04 24.97 -8.27
N PRO A 305 -5.93 24.46 -9.16
CA PRO A 305 -7.36 24.46 -8.89
C PRO A 305 -7.73 23.69 -7.62
N TRP A 306 -6.99 22.61 -7.34
CA TRP A 306 -7.15 21.76 -6.17
C TRP A 306 -5.79 21.64 -5.46
N PRO A 307 -5.55 22.39 -4.39
CA PRO A 307 -4.32 22.29 -3.59
C PRO A 307 -4.18 20.90 -2.96
N ILE A 308 -3.03 20.25 -3.12
CA ILE A 308 -2.70 18.98 -2.48
C ILE A 308 -2.22 19.28 -1.05
N ASN A 309 -3.17 19.34 -0.13
CA ASN A 309 -2.97 19.63 1.29
C ASN A 309 -3.59 18.54 2.18
N LYS A 310 -3.58 18.72 3.50
CA LYS A 310 -4.16 17.74 4.43
C LYS A 310 -5.63 17.47 4.22
N GLU A 311 -6.42 18.50 3.90
CA GLU A 311 -7.86 18.35 3.67
C GLU A 311 -8.13 17.53 2.40
N PHE A 312 -7.32 17.74 1.36
CA PHE A 312 -7.36 16.94 0.14
C PHE A 312 -6.89 15.50 0.37
N MET A 313 -5.79 15.30 1.10
CA MET A 313 -5.16 13.99 1.27
C MET A 313 -5.83 13.11 2.32
N TYR A 314 -6.49 13.71 3.31
CA TYR A 314 -7.17 13.00 4.40
C TYR A 314 -8.62 13.48 4.55
N PRO A 315 -9.45 13.33 3.50
CA PRO A 315 -10.87 13.68 3.59
C PRO A 315 -11.51 12.90 4.73
N GLN A 316 -12.31 13.58 5.55
CA GLN A 316 -13.12 12.96 6.60
C GLN A 316 -14.59 13.11 6.24
N GLU A 317 -15.39 12.05 6.39
CA GLU A 317 -16.81 12.04 6.03
C GLU A 317 -17.57 13.14 6.78
N GLU A 318 -17.26 13.34 8.07
CA GLU A 318 -17.83 14.42 8.88
C GLU A 318 -17.48 15.81 8.33
N PHE A 319 -16.24 15.99 7.84
CA PHE A 319 -15.81 17.24 7.23
C PHE A 319 -16.52 17.49 5.91
N ILE A 320 -16.71 16.47 5.07
CA ILE A 320 -17.49 16.56 3.82
C ILE A 320 -18.93 16.96 4.13
N ALA A 321 -19.58 16.28 5.07
CA ALA A 321 -20.97 16.57 5.44
C ALA A 321 -21.14 17.98 6.00
N SER A 322 -20.25 18.39 6.91
CA SER A 322 -20.33 19.71 7.54
C SER A 322 -19.91 20.86 6.61
N SER A 323 -18.98 20.63 5.67
CA SER A 323 -18.54 21.64 4.70
C SER A 323 -19.59 21.89 3.60
N ALA A 324 -20.33 20.86 3.17
CA ALA A 324 -21.39 21.00 2.17
C ALA A 324 -22.45 22.05 2.58
N PHE A 325 -22.88 22.03 3.84
CA PHE A 325 -23.83 23.02 4.36
C PHE A 325 -23.22 24.43 4.53
N LYS A 326 -21.94 24.51 4.91
CA LYS A 326 -21.23 25.81 5.01
C LYS A 326 -21.08 26.45 3.64
N GLN A 327 -20.76 25.68 2.60
CA GLN A 327 -20.66 26.19 1.24
C GLN A 327 -21.99 26.79 0.79
N PHE A 328 -23.12 26.11 1.03
CA PHE A 328 -24.45 26.66 0.76
C PHE A 328 -24.67 28.05 1.41
N LYS A 329 -24.26 28.24 2.68
CA LYS A 329 -24.39 29.54 3.37
C LYS A 329 -23.54 30.67 2.76
N ASN A 330 -22.43 30.32 2.10
CA ASN A 330 -21.53 31.29 1.50
C ASN A 330 -21.92 31.66 0.05
N PHE A 331 -23.01 31.07 -0.48
CA PHE A 331 -23.60 31.45 -1.77
C PHE A 331 -24.60 32.62 -1.67
N THR A 332 -24.90 33.12 -0.47
CA THR A 332 -25.58 34.40 -0.20
C THR A 332 -24.58 35.46 0.19
#